data_AF-A0A7S1GQQ9-F1
#
_entry.id   AF-A0A7S1GQQ9-F1
#
_cell.length_a   1.000
_cell.length_b   1.000
_cell.length_c   1.000
_cell.angle_alpha   90.00
_cell.angle_beta   90.00
_cell.angle_gamma   90.00
#
_symmetry.space_group_name_H-M   'P 1'
#
loop_
_entity.id
_entity.type
_entity.pdbx_description
1 polymer ?
#
loop_
_entity_poly.entity_id
_entity_poly.type
_entity_poly.pdbx_seq_one_letter_code
_entity_poly.pdbx_strand_id
1 'polypeptide(L)'
;MMRLGEDQVVNHFPNHYELTRKDLMVKNIKKYKKELDRNGRGSEFDEIVPVTFTLPTDYPLFAEEFRRVEAEQGGRSLWIMKPCAKCQGVGIFLISKISQIKKWASRNGDATGSNQYVVSRYIEHRGIF
;
A
#
# COMPACT_ATOMS: atom_id res chain seq x y z
N MET A 1 -10.18 -19.62 -20.12
CA MET A 1 -11.22 -18.60 -19.92
C MET A 1 -12.56 -19.32 -19.94
N MET A 2 -13.33 -19.27 -18.85
CA MET A 2 -14.64 -19.93 -18.79
C MET A 2 -15.64 -19.08 -19.56
N ARG A 3 -16.33 -19.67 -20.54
CA ARG A 3 -17.39 -19.00 -21.29
C ARG A 3 -18.71 -19.30 -20.61
N LEU A 4 -19.38 -18.25 -20.14
CA LEU A 4 -20.71 -18.33 -19.56
C LEU A 4 -21.76 -18.37 -20.69
N GLY A 5 -22.89 -19.03 -20.42
CA GLY A 5 -24.07 -18.97 -21.28
C GLY A 5 -24.74 -17.58 -21.23
N GLU A 6 -25.62 -17.29 -22.19
CA GLU A 6 -26.22 -15.95 -22.35
C GLU A 6 -27.03 -15.49 -21.13
N ASP A 7 -27.70 -16.42 -20.43
CA ASP A 7 -28.49 -16.13 -19.23
C ASP A 7 -27.72 -16.29 -17.91
N GLN A 8 -26.43 -16.60 -17.95
CA GLN A 8 -25.62 -16.80 -16.75
C GLN A 8 -25.01 -15.48 -16.26
N VAL A 9 -25.25 -15.17 -14.98
CA VAL A 9 -24.71 -13.98 -14.31
C VAL A 9 -23.73 -14.40 -13.23
N VAL A 10 -22.63 -13.67 -13.11
CA VAL A 10 -21.67 -13.77 -12.01
C VAL A 10 -21.57 -12.45 -11.28
N ASN A 11 -21.31 -12.50 -9.97
CA ASN A 11 -21.24 -11.32 -9.10
C ASN A 11 -19.84 -10.68 -9.05
N HIS A 12 -18.90 -11.12 -9.89
CA HIS A 12 -17.53 -10.62 -9.93
C HIS A 12 -17.12 -10.23 -11.33
N PHE A 13 -16.63 -9.01 -11.45
CA PHE A 13 -16.03 -8.54 -12.69
C PHE A 13 -14.67 -9.21 -12.91
N PRO A 14 -14.33 -9.57 -14.17
CA PRO A 14 -12.98 -9.91 -14.54
C PRO A 14 -12.00 -8.81 -14.09
N ASN A 15 -10.83 -9.19 -13.60
CA ASN A 15 -9.78 -8.27 -13.15
C ASN A 15 -10.17 -7.33 -11.98
N HIS A 16 -11.24 -7.60 -11.23
CA HIS A 16 -11.62 -6.80 -10.05
C HIS A 16 -10.47 -6.62 -9.04
N TYR A 17 -9.52 -7.57 -9.01
CA TYR A 17 -8.33 -7.53 -8.17
C TYR A 17 -7.43 -6.31 -8.39
N GLU A 18 -7.53 -5.63 -9.54
CA GLU A 18 -6.82 -4.37 -9.82
C GLU A 18 -7.17 -3.25 -8.82
N LEU A 19 -8.39 -3.30 -8.28
CA LEU A 19 -8.86 -2.36 -7.25
C LEU A 19 -9.01 -3.00 -5.88
N THR A 20 -9.14 -4.33 -5.75
CA THR A 20 -9.35 -4.97 -4.43
C THR A 20 -8.06 -5.47 -3.78
N ARG A 21 -6.98 -5.69 -4.54
CA ARG A 21 -5.65 -5.98 -3.97
C ARG A 21 -4.91 -4.69 -3.65
N LYS A 22 -4.29 -4.62 -2.48
CA LYS A 22 -3.72 -3.37 -1.95
C LYS A 22 -2.56 -2.82 -2.80
N ASP A 23 -1.69 -3.70 -3.30
CA ASP A 23 -0.58 -3.36 -4.19
C ASP A 23 -1.06 -2.78 -5.52
N LEU A 24 -2.05 -3.44 -6.13
CA LEU A 24 -2.59 -3.01 -7.42
C LEU A 24 -3.41 -1.73 -7.29
N MET A 25 -4.22 -1.61 -6.22
CA MET A 25 -4.93 -0.38 -5.90
C MET A 25 -3.95 0.80 -5.79
N VAL A 26 -2.87 0.66 -5.01
CA VAL A 26 -1.85 1.71 -4.85
C VAL A 26 -1.18 2.05 -6.19
N LYS A 27 -0.83 1.05 -6.99
CA LYS A 27 -0.24 1.25 -8.32
C LYS A 27 -1.18 2.02 -9.24
N ASN A 28 -2.45 1.64 -9.29
CA ASN A 28 -3.46 2.25 -10.16
C ASN A 28 -3.78 3.69 -9.72
N ILE A 29 -3.88 3.93 -8.41
CA ILE A 29 -4.05 5.28 -7.85
C ILE A 29 -2.85 6.17 -8.18
N LYS A 30 -1.61 5.69 -7.99
CA LYS A 30 -0.40 6.45 -8.36
C LYS A 30 -0.36 6.80 -9.85
N LYS A 31 -0.76 5.86 -10.71
CA LYS A 31 -0.86 6.09 -12.16
C LYS A 31 -1.88 7.19 -12.46
N TYR A 32 -3.06 7.11 -11.86
CA TYR A 32 -4.13 8.09 -12.05
C TYR A 32 -3.73 9.47 -11.54
N LYS A 33 -3.11 9.56 -10.35
CA LYS A 33 -2.57 10.82 -9.82
C LYS A 33 -1.57 11.46 -10.80
N LYS A 34 -0.62 10.68 -11.33
CA LYS A 34 0.34 11.18 -12.34
C LYS A 34 -0.33 11.65 -13.64
N GLU A 35 -1.50 11.11 -13.99
CA GLU A 35 -2.33 11.62 -15.10
C GLU A 35 -2.98 12.95 -14.72
N LEU A 36 -3.52 13.09 -13.52
CA LEU A 36 -4.09 14.34 -13.02
C LEU A 36 -3.05 15.45 -12.87
N ASP A 37 -1.85 15.15 -12.35
CA ASP A 37 -0.74 16.08 -12.21
C ASP A 37 -0.37 16.71 -13.57
N ARG A 38 -0.32 15.88 -14.62
CA ARG A 38 -0.07 16.34 -16.01
C ARG A 38 -1.15 17.25 -16.56
N ASN A 39 -2.36 17.17 -16.02
CA ASN A 39 -3.52 17.97 -16.41
C ASN A 39 -3.80 19.13 -15.43
N GLY A 40 -2.91 19.39 -14.46
CA GLY A 40 -3.06 20.47 -13.48
C GLY A 40 -4.10 20.20 -12.39
N ARG A 41 -4.53 18.95 -12.20
CA ARG A 41 -5.58 18.53 -11.24
C ARG A 41 -5.08 17.62 -10.11
N GLY A 42 -3.76 17.60 -9.90
CA GLY A 42 -3.08 16.67 -8.99
C GLY A 42 -3.52 16.73 -7.53
N SER A 43 -3.87 17.94 -7.06
CA SER A 43 -4.21 18.22 -5.66
C SER A 43 -5.51 17.57 -5.20
N GLU A 44 -6.39 17.16 -6.11
CA GLU A 44 -7.67 16.51 -5.79
C GLU A 44 -7.52 15.16 -5.06
N PHE A 45 -6.32 14.52 -5.11
CA PHE A 45 -6.11 13.17 -4.61
C PHE A 45 -5.17 13.06 -3.40
N ASP A 46 -4.54 14.16 -2.97
CA ASP A 46 -3.50 14.14 -1.94
C ASP A 46 -4.00 13.74 -0.55
N GLU A 47 -5.27 14.02 -0.23
CA GLU A 47 -5.85 13.74 1.07
C GLU A 47 -6.50 12.36 1.18
N ILE A 48 -6.78 11.70 0.06
CA ILE A 48 -7.59 10.47 0.03
C ILE A 48 -6.75 9.23 0.36
N VAL A 49 -5.47 9.23 -0.06
CA VAL A 49 -4.63 8.03 -0.01
C VAL A 49 -3.32 8.34 0.70
N PRO A 50 -3.04 7.69 1.85
CA PRO A 50 -1.80 7.92 2.56
C PRO A 50 -0.61 7.49 1.69
N VAL A 51 0.52 8.18 1.86
CA VAL A 51 1.79 7.80 1.25
C VAL A 51 2.05 6.31 1.49
N THR A 52 2.18 5.56 0.41
CA THR A 52 2.23 4.08 0.43
C THR A 52 3.26 3.54 -0.55
N PHE A 53 3.96 2.49 -0.15
CA PHE A 53 5.00 1.80 -0.92
C PHE A 53 4.78 0.29 -0.91
N THR A 54 5.25 -0.41 -1.93
CA THR A 54 5.16 -1.88 -2.04
C THR A 54 6.52 -2.52 -1.77
N LEU A 55 6.64 -3.34 -0.73
CA LEU A 55 7.89 -4.02 -0.38
C LEU A 55 7.94 -5.46 -0.95
N PRO A 56 9.12 -5.94 -1.38
CA PRO A 56 10.44 -5.29 -1.24
C PRO A 56 10.79 -4.25 -2.32
N THR A 57 10.01 -4.16 -3.41
CA THR A 57 10.32 -3.37 -4.61
C THR A 57 10.65 -1.89 -4.32
N ASP A 58 9.84 -1.24 -3.50
CA ASP A 58 9.95 0.20 -3.20
C ASP A 58 10.77 0.48 -1.93
N TYR A 59 11.51 -0.51 -1.39
CA TYR A 59 12.24 -0.34 -0.12
C TYR A 59 13.16 0.90 -0.10
N PRO A 60 13.96 1.20 -1.16
CA PRO A 60 14.82 2.38 -1.15
C PRO A 60 14.05 3.69 -0.99
N LEU A 61 12.95 3.85 -1.75
CA LEU A 61 12.08 5.04 -1.69
C LEU A 61 11.41 5.16 -0.32
N PHE A 62 10.92 4.04 0.21
CA PHE A 62 10.35 4.00 1.55
C PHE A 62 11.39 4.39 2.63
N ALA A 63 12.63 3.91 2.52
CA ALA A 63 13.69 4.17 3.49
C ALA A 63 14.15 5.64 3.50
N GLU A 64 14.10 6.31 2.34
CA GLU A 64 14.30 7.75 2.22
C GLU A 64 13.16 8.53 2.88
N GLU A 65 11.92 8.21 2.51
CA GLU A 65 10.73 8.87 3.04
C GLU A 65 10.58 8.68 4.56
N PHE A 66 10.88 7.48 5.07
CA PHE A 66 10.87 7.19 6.51
C PHE A 66 11.80 8.14 7.28
N ARG A 67 13.03 8.35 6.77
CA ARG A 67 14.03 9.22 7.39
C ARG A 67 13.65 10.70 7.30
N ARG A 68 13.10 11.13 6.15
CA ARG A 68 12.57 12.48 5.98
C ARG A 68 11.51 12.80 7.03
N VAL A 69 10.54 11.90 7.16
CA VAL A 69 9.46 12.01 8.14
C VAL A 69 9.96 11.99 9.59
N GLU A 70 10.89 11.09 9.89
CA GLU A 70 11.49 10.97 11.23
C GLU A 70 12.21 12.28 11.61
N ALA A 71 12.93 12.91 10.68
CA ALA A 71 13.57 14.21 10.89
C ALA A 71 12.56 15.34 11.09
N GLU A 72 11.50 15.39 10.27
CA GLU A 72 10.46 16.43 10.32
C GLU A 72 9.61 16.38 11.59
N GLN A 73 9.41 15.19 12.17
CA GLN A 73 8.52 14.98 13.32
C GLN A 73 9.26 14.67 14.62
N GLY A 74 10.52 15.12 14.74
CA GLY A 74 11.27 15.02 16.00
C GLY A 74 11.52 13.57 16.46
N GLY A 75 11.78 12.67 15.52
CA GLY A 75 12.06 11.25 15.79
C GLY A 75 10.83 10.33 15.77
N ARG A 76 9.65 10.84 15.38
CA ARG A 76 8.42 10.04 15.27
C ARG A 76 8.10 9.72 13.81
N SER A 77 8.00 8.43 13.47
CA SER A 77 7.64 7.99 12.12
C SER A 77 6.87 6.68 12.19
N LEU A 78 5.54 6.74 12.28
CA LEU A 78 4.68 5.56 12.44
C LEU A 78 4.06 5.13 11.10
N TRP A 79 4.22 3.84 10.77
CA TRP A 79 3.76 3.24 9.52
C TRP A 79 3.06 1.92 9.80
N ILE A 80 2.15 1.54 8.91
CA ILE A 80 1.39 0.29 8.98
C ILE A 80 1.77 -0.62 7.83
N MET A 81 2.23 -1.82 8.16
CA MET A 81 2.53 -2.87 7.20
C MET A 81 1.31 -3.78 7.04
N LYS A 82 0.91 -4.05 5.80
CA LYS A 82 -0.25 -4.91 5.48
C LYS A 82 0.12 -5.89 4.35
N PRO A 83 -0.24 -7.18 4.46
CA PRO A 83 -0.03 -8.10 3.34
C PRO A 83 -0.93 -7.72 2.15
N CYS A 84 -0.38 -7.78 0.93
CA CYS A 84 -1.07 -7.31 -0.28
C CYS A 84 -2.40 -8.03 -0.53
N ALA A 85 -2.40 -9.37 -0.43
CA ALA A 85 -3.51 -10.24 -0.80
C ALA A 85 -4.24 -10.91 0.40
N LYS A 86 -4.01 -10.46 1.64
CA LYS A 86 -4.74 -10.96 2.84
C LYS A 86 -5.81 -9.98 3.32
N CYS A 87 -6.77 -10.46 4.11
CA CYS A 87 -7.89 -9.69 4.66
C CYS A 87 -8.01 -9.91 6.19
N GLN A 88 -9.06 -9.33 6.80
CA GLN A 88 -9.40 -9.50 8.23
C GLN A 88 -8.33 -9.04 9.24
N GLY A 89 -7.41 -8.15 8.81
CA GLY A 89 -6.35 -7.64 9.68
C GLY A 89 -5.21 -8.63 9.95
N VAL A 90 -5.25 -9.84 9.40
CA VAL A 90 -4.23 -10.87 9.62
C VAL A 90 -2.91 -10.43 9.00
N GLY A 91 -1.84 -10.45 9.81
CA GLY A 91 -0.50 -10.05 9.40
C GLY A 91 -0.28 -8.54 9.32
N ILE A 92 -1.23 -7.72 9.78
CA ILE A 92 -1.02 -6.28 9.92
C ILE A 92 -0.20 -5.99 11.17
N PHE A 93 0.79 -5.10 11.06
CA PHE A 93 1.53 -4.60 12.21
C PHE A 93 2.04 -3.18 11.97
N LEU A 94 2.35 -2.48 13.06
CA LEU A 94 2.94 -1.14 13.02
C LEU A 94 4.47 -1.20 13.10
N ILE A 95 5.12 -0.26 12.44
CA ILE A 95 6.55 -0.01 12.57
C ILE A 95 6.79 1.46 12.90
N SER A 96 7.71 1.70 13.82
CA SER A 96 8.20 3.03 14.20
C SER A 96 9.71 3.16 14.11
N LYS A 97 10.42 2.06 13.78
CA LYS A 97 11.86 2.03 13.54
C LYS A 97 12.14 1.23 12.28
N ILE A 98 12.97 1.76 11.38
CA ILE A 98 13.33 1.08 10.12
C ILE A 98 13.94 -0.32 10.34
N SER A 99 14.64 -0.52 11.45
CA SER A 99 15.23 -1.81 11.82
C SER A 99 14.19 -2.93 12.02
N GLN A 100 12.92 -2.59 12.31
CA GLN A 100 11.83 -3.57 12.42
C GLN A 100 11.54 -4.25 11.08
N ILE A 101 11.73 -3.57 9.94
CA ILE A 101 11.57 -4.18 8.60
C ILE A 101 12.64 -5.22 8.36
N LYS A 102 13.91 -4.93 8.69
CA LYS A 102 15.00 -5.91 8.55
C LYS A 102 14.73 -7.17 9.38
N LYS A 103 14.28 -6.99 10.63
CA LYS A 103 13.86 -8.11 11.51
C LYS A 103 12.66 -8.87 10.96
N TRP A 104 11.72 -8.19 10.32
CA TRP A 104 10.59 -8.83 9.66
C TRP A 104 11.03 -9.63 8.43
N ALA A 105 11.85 -9.05 7.55
CA ALA A 105 12.36 -9.70 6.35
C ALA A 105 13.16 -10.97 6.68
N SER A 106 14.05 -10.89 7.68
CA SER A 106 14.85 -12.03 8.13
C SER A 106 14.01 -13.19 8.69
N ARG A 107 12.87 -12.91 9.36
CA ARG A 107 11.99 -13.94 9.93
C ARG A 107 11.08 -14.61 8.90
N ASN A 108 10.80 -13.95 7.78
CA ASN A 108 9.85 -14.44 6.79
C ASN A 108 10.49 -15.15 5.60
N GLY A 109 11.82 -15.31 5.59
CA GLY A 109 12.55 -16.03 4.54
C GLY A 109 12.54 -15.30 3.20
N ASP A 110 13.46 -15.66 2.31
CA ASP A 110 13.75 -14.98 1.06
C ASP A 110 12.53 -14.59 0.20
N ALA A 111 12.70 -13.47 -0.49
CA ALA A 111 11.79 -12.74 -1.36
C ALA A 111 11.30 -13.52 -2.60
N THR A 112 10.88 -14.77 -2.45
CA THR A 112 10.24 -15.58 -3.49
C THR A 112 8.72 -15.43 -3.39
N GLY A 113 8.24 -14.22 -3.69
CA GLY A 113 6.89 -13.93 -4.19
C GLY A 113 5.68 -14.07 -3.25
N SER A 114 5.75 -14.81 -2.13
CA SER A 114 4.54 -15.17 -1.36
C SER A 114 4.10 -14.12 -0.33
N ASN A 115 4.98 -13.19 0.08
CA ASN A 115 4.72 -12.23 1.16
C ASN A 115 5.04 -10.79 0.73
N GLN A 116 4.41 -10.30 -0.36
CA GLN A 116 4.41 -8.87 -0.66
C GLN A 116 3.57 -8.10 0.37
N TYR A 117 4.09 -6.95 0.79
CA TYR A 117 3.42 -6.06 1.73
C TYR A 117 3.34 -4.64 1.16
N VAL A 118 2.25 -3.96 1.47
CA VAL A 118 2.22 -2.50 1.38
C VAL A 118 2.60 -1.91 2.73
N VAL A 119 3.38 -0.83 2.71
CA VAL A 119 3.69 -0.01 3.88
C VAL A 119 3.13 1.39 3.65
N SER A 120 2.21 1.80 4.51
CA SER A 120 1.51 3.09 4.41
C SER A 120 1.79 3.94 5.63
N ARG A 121 1.81 5.27 5.47
CA ARG A 121 1.79 6.22 6.58
C ARG A 121 0.64 5.87 7.50
N TYR A 122 0.90 5.72 8.80
CA TYR A 122 -0.19 5.50 9.76
C TYR A 122 -0.87 6.83 10.07
N ILE A 123 -2.21 6.84 9.99
CA ILE A 123 -3.02 8.01 10.31
C ILE A 123 -3.40 7.91 11.78
N GLU A 124 -2.74 8.71 12.62
CA GLU A 124 -2.90 8.67 14.07
C GLU A 124 -4.17 9.37 14.55
N HIS A 125 -4.51 10.50 13.93
CA HIS A 125 -5.71 11.24 14.24
C HIS A 125 -6.78 10.89 13.22
N ARG A 126 -7.77 10.08 13.63
CA ARG A 126 -9.05 10.09 12.94
C ARG A 126 -9.66 11.46 13.24
N GLY A 127 -9.78 12.31 12.23
CA GLY A 127 -10.68 13.45 12.31
C GLY A 127 -12.00 12.96 12.89
N ILE A 128 -12.45 13.66 13.93
CA ILE A 128 -13.66 13.39 14.69
C ILE A 128 -14.81 13.16 13.72
N PHE A 129 -15.37 11.95 13.72
CA PHE A 129 -16.81 11.75 13.57
C PHE A 129 -17.38 11.58 14.96
#